data_AF-A0A7W0FZZ9-F1
#
_entry.id   AF-A0A7W0FZZ9-F1
#
_cell.length_a   1.000
_cell.length_b   1.000
_cell.length_c   1.000
_cell.angle_alpha   90.00
_cell.angle_beta   90.00
_cell.angle_gamma   90.00
#
_symmetry.space_group_name_H-M   'P 1'
#
loop_
_entity.id
_entity.type
_entity.pdbx_description
1 polymer ?
#
loop_
_entity_poly.entity_id
_entity_poly.type
_entity_poly.pdbx_seq_one_letter_code
_entity_poly.pdbx_strand_id
1 'polypeptide(L)'
;MQSRGLISVSIAVFTSVFICALISVVACACLSPAAAAQKKPKKPKPALKEKDARRVIANTRGFALNTGAVSVRAVSDAGTTPVTLTAAVTTAFRFEKIEDEKSAQAGLFKVKRWRAVEFRNGDRSWEEFDLLAAALGAERIERARAALEMLLTEFETQQRERKSVEPLTRGALTIKLLSAQGSSALAEVAVEFSFRLSKDTGGKWVVEEVFVGDESSGDLNALWQTVNSRKTERARAELAVVRAALEAFRRTRGFYVVADSDAVLMDHLSTSYIERIIRLDPWHRPYRYAGTRDAYTLSSDGPDGKEGTADDVTARR
;
A
#
# COMPACT_ATOMS: atom_id res chain seq x y z
N MET A 1 17.97 28.11 -56.02
CA MET A 1 18.26 26.66 -56.08
C MET A 1 19.19 26.29 -54.94
N GLN A 2 18.67 25.70 -53.87
CA GLN A 2 19.34 24.70 -53.04
C GLN A 2 18.32 24.23 -52.00
N SER A 3 18.00 22.94 -52.06
CA SER A 3 16.94 22.28 -51.32
C SER A 3 17.33 22.15 -49.84
N ARG A 4 16.48 22.63 -48.93
CA ARG A 4 16.56 22.27 -47.52
C ARG A 4 15.60 21.12 -47.27
N GLY A 5 16.17 19.95 -47.01
CA GLY A 5 15.46 18.71 -46.74
C GLY A 5 14.59 18.82 -45.48
N LEU A 6 13.32 18.48 -45.66
CA LEU A 6 12.41 18.12 -44.57
C LEU A 6 12.92 16.83 -43.93
N ILE A 7 13.48 16.93 -42.72
CA ILE A 7 13.65 15.76 -41.85
C ILE A 7 12.28 15.49 -41.23
N SER A 8 11.51 14.65 -41.91
CA SER A 8 10.33 13.99 -41.34
C SER A 8 10.80 12.97 -40.31
N VAL A 9 10.87 13.37 -39.04
CA VAL A 9 11.02 12.40 -37.94
C VAL A 9 9.64 11.81 -37.70
N SER A 10 9.45 10.59 -38.20
CA SER A 10 8.30 9.75 -37.87
C SER A 10 8.27 9.48 -36.37
N ILE A 11 7.39 10.18 -35.65
CA ILE A 11 6.93 9.76 -34.32
C ILE A 11 5.79 8.78 -34.55
N ALA A 12 6.18 7.56 -34.89
CA ALA A 12 5.35 6.37 -34.75
C ALA A 12 6.05 5.47 -33.74
N VAL A 13 5.25 4.70 -32.98
CA VAL A 13 5.63 3.86 -31.83
C VAL A 13 5.55 4.59 -30.49
N PHE A 14 4.32 4.70 -29.95
CA PHE A 14 3.99 4.38 -28.55
C PHE A 14 2.46 4.34 -28.37
N THR A 15 1.83 3.42 -29.10
CA THR A 15 0.42 3.04 -28.94
C THR A 15 0.36 1.52 -28.86
N SER A 16 0.68 0.95 -27.70
CA SER A 16 0.36 -0.44 -27.38
C SER A 16 0.52 -0.67 -25.89
N VAL A 17 -0.59 -1.07 -25.24
CA VAL A 17 -0.75 -1.77 -23.94
C VAL A 17 -2.07 -1.41 -23.23
N PHE A 18 -2.84 -0.40 -23.67
CA PHE A 18 -4.16 -0.10 -23.05
C PHE A 18 -5.37 -0.13 -23.98
N ILE A 19 -5.20 -0.56 -25.24
CA ILE A 19 -6.30 -0.69 -26.22
C ILE A 19 -6.35 -2.14 -26.72
N CYS A 20 -6.96 -3.03 -25.93
CA CYS A 20 -7.40 -4.34 -26.41
C CYS A 20 -8.59 -4.93 -25.62
N ALA A 21 -9.25 -4.16 -24.75
CA ALA A 21 -10.39 -4.63 -23.95
C ALA A 21 -11.72 -3.92 -24.26
N LEU A 22 -11.92 -3.41 -25.49
CA LEU A 22 -13.17 -2.70 -25.84
C LEU A 22 -13.70 -2.91 -27.28
N ILE A 23 -13.38 -4.02 -27.94
CA ILE A 23 -13.98 -4.38 -29.24
C ILE A 23 -14.38 -5.86 -29.24
N SER A 24 -15.57 -6.18 -28.71
CA SER A 24 -16.31 -7.44 -28.98
C SER A 24 -17.79 -7.46 -28.54
N VAL A 25 -18.45 -6.33 -28.21
CA VAL A 25 -19.86 -6.35 -27.74
C VAL A 25 -20.86 -5.58 -28.64
N VAL A 26 -20.45 -5.09 -29.82
CA VAL A 26 -21.37 -4.31 -30.70
C VAL A 26 -21.88 -5.10 -31.92
N ALA A 27 -22.23 -6.38 -31.76
CA ALA A 27 -22.89 -7.13 -32.84
C ALA A 27 -23.81 -8.26 -32.34
N CYS A 28 -24.73 -7.97 -31.39
CA CYS A 28 -25.92 -8.82 -31.17
C CYS A 28 -26.99 -8.14 -30.30
N ALA A 29 -27.53 -6.99 -30.74
CA ALA A 29 -28.58 -6.29 -29.99
C ALA A 29 -29.78 -5.86 -30.86
N CYS A 30 -30.09 -6.62 -31.91
CA CYS A 30 -31.35 -6.49 -32.63
C CYS A 30 -31.98 -7.87 -32.76
N LEU A 31 -33.23 -8.00 -32.31
CA LEU A 31 -34.08 -9.21 -32.26
C LEU A 31 -34.08 -9.95 -30.92
N SER A 32 -34.76 -9.38 -29.91
CA SER A 32 -35.35 -10.16 -28.83
C SER A 32 -36.89 -10.13 -28.97
N PRO A 33 -37.56 -11.28 -29.11
CA PRO A 33 -39.02 -11.36 -29.14
C PRO A 33 -39.64 -10.99 -27.78
N ALA A 34 -40.85 -10.45 -27.82
CA ALA A 34 -41.62 -10.05 -26.63
C ALA A 34 -41.76 -11.23 -25.65
N ALA A 35 -41.10 -11.10 -24.50
CA ALA A 35 -41.06 -12.14 -23.48
C ALA A 35 -42.39 -12.23 -22.71
N ALA A 36 -43.04 -13.39 -22.78
CA ALA A 36 -44.08 -13.79 -21.86
C ALA A 36 -43.56 -13.71 -20.41
N ALA A 37 -44.44 -13.34 -19.47
CA ALA A 37 -44.13 -13.17 -18.06
C ALA A 37 -43.62 -14.47 -17.40
N GLN A 38 -42.31 -14.72 -17.49
CA GLN A 38 -41.64 -15.78 -16.76
C GLN A 38 -41.54 -15.39 -15.28
N LYS A 39 -41.97 -16.30 -14.40
CA LYS A 39 -41.80 -16.17 -12.94
C LYS A 39 -40.32 -15.87 -12.65
N LYS A 40 -40.04 -14.75 -11.98
CA LYS A 40 -38.67 -14.34 -11.60
C LYS A 40 -37.96 -15.55 -10.93
N PRO A 41 -36.87 -16.08 -11.52
CA PRO A 41 -36.18 -17.21 -10.93
C PRO A 41 -35.69 -16.83 -9.53
N LYS A 42 -35.85 -17.75 -8.57
CA LYS A 42 -35.43 -17.57 -7.19
C LYS A 42 -33.91 -17.35 -7.19
N LYS A 43 -33.46 -16.18 -6.72
CA LYS A 43 -32.02 -15.87 -6.70
C LYS A 43 -31.28 -16.96 -5.92
N PRO A 44 -30.18 -17.52 -6.48
CA PRO A 44 -29.33 -18.47 -5.77
C PRO A 44 -28.83 -17.86 -4.46
N LYS A 45 -28.66 -18.73 -3.45
CA LYS A 45 -28.13 -18.32 -2.15
C LYS A 45 -26.63 -18.03 -2.32
N PRO A 46 -26.09 -16.91 -1.81
CA PRO A 46 -24.66 -16.61 -1.93
C PRO A 46 -23.82 -17.61 -1.13
N ALA A 47 -22.60 -17.90 -1.60
CA ALA A 47 -21.67 -18.82 -0.95
C ALA A 47 -21.22 -18.33 0.44
N LEU A 48 -21.18 -17.01 0.64
CA LEU A 48 -20.79 -16.35 1.87
C LEU A 48 -21.72 -15.18 2.19
N LYS A 49 -22.08 -15.01 3.46
CA LYS A 49 -22.86 -13.83 3.89
C LYS A 49 -22.01 -12.58 3.76
N GLU A 50 -22.59 -11.46 3.33
CA GLU A 50 -21.88 -10.18 3.14
C GLU A 50 -21.12 -9.71 4.40
N LYS A 51 -21.71 -9.87 5.59
CA LYS A 51 -21.06 -9.54 6.87
C LYS A 51 -19.80 -10.37 7.10
N ASP A 52 -19.83 -11.65 6.73
CA ASP A 52 -18.69 -12.55 6.88
C ASP A 52 -17.63 -12.26 5.82
N ALA A 53 -18.03 -11.97 4.57
CA ALA A 53 -17.14 -11.50 3.50
C ALA A 53 -16.38 -10.23 3.90
N ARG A 54 -17.08 -9.20 4.40
CA ARG A 54 -16.46 -7.97 4.92
C ARG A 54 -15.43 -8.28 6.01
N ARG A 55 -15.76 -9.15 6.95
CA ARG A 55 -14.85 -9.53 8.04
C ARG A 55 -13.62 -10.27 7.53
N VAL A 56 -13.78 -11.18 6.57
CA VAL A 56 -12.66 -11.92 5.97
C VAL A 56 -11.72 -10.95 5.23
N ILE A 57 -12.26 -10.07 4.38
CA ILE A 57 -11.48 -9.08 3.64
C ILE A 57 -10.75 -8.11 4.59
N ALA A 58 -11.45 -7.59 5.60
CA ALA A 58 -10.89 -6.63 6.54
C ALA A 58 -9.73 -7.21 7.39
N ASN A 59 -9.71 -8.53 7.57
CA ASN A 59 -8.67 -9.27 8.29
C ASN A 59 -7.79 -10.10 7.34
N THR A 60 -7.71 -9.71 6.06
CA THR A 60 -6.75 -10.31 5.12
C THR A 60 -5.34 -10.12 5.66
N ARG A 61 -4.46 -11.10 5.46
CA ARG A 61 -3.06 -11.00 5.92
C ARG A 61 -2.43 -9.68 5.48
N GLY A 62 -1.70 -9.04 6.40
CA GLY A 62 -1.07 -7.73 6.20
C GLY A 62 -2.03 -6.54 6.22
N PHE A 63 -3.32 -6.78 6.45
CA PHE A 63 -4.34 -5.76 6.65
C PHE A 63 -5.07 -5.96 7.98
N ALA A 64 -5.38 -4.85 8.65
CA ALA A 64 -6.16 -4.79 9.87
C ALA A 64 -7.17 -3.63 9.74
N LEU A 65 -8.06 -3.76 8.75
CA LEU A 65 -8.98 -2.70 8.37
C LEU A 65 -10.23 -2.71 9.26
N ASN A 66 -10.83 -1.54 9.43
CA ASN A 66 -12.19 -1.45 9.94
C ASN A 66 -13.15 -2.11 8.93
N THR A 67 -14.10 -2.92 9.36
CA THR A 67 -15.06 -3.55 8.44
C THR A 67 -15.91 -2.55 7.66
N GLY A 68 -16.05 -1.32 8.17
CA GLY A 68 -16.71 -0.21 7.47
C GLY A 68 -15.92 0.33 6.26
N ALA A 69 -14.61 0.05 6.18
CA ALA A 69 -13.78 0.38 5.03
C ALA A 69 -14.05 -0.54 3.83
N VAL A 70 -14.76 -1.67 4.04
CA VAL A 70 -15.03 -2.69 3.01
C VAL A 70 -16.50 -2.64 2.58
N SER A 71 -16.73 -2.35 1.31
CA SER A 71 -18.05 -2.36 0.69
C SER A 71 -18.15 -3.52 -0.32
N VAL A 72 -18.76 -4.63 0.10
CA VAL A 72 -18.96 -5.81 -0.75
C VAL A 72 -20.01 -5.51 -1.82
N ARG A 73 -19.68 -5.77 -3.08
CA ARG A 73 -20.53 -5.52 -4.24
C ARG A 73 -21.21 -6.79 -4.72
N ALA A 74 -20.44 -7.87 -4.87
CA ALA A 74 -20.94 -9.17 -5.28
C ALA A 74 -20.22 -10.29 -4.54
N VAL A 75 -20.90 -11.42 -4.38
CA VAL A 75 -20.37 -12.68 -3.87
C VAL A 75 -20.88 -13.78 -4.80
N SER A 76 -20.02 -14.72 -5.18
CA SER A 76 -20.40 -15.84 -6.03
C SER A 76 -21.47 -16.74 -5.37
N ASP A 77 -22.17 -17.48 -6.21
CA ASP A 77 -23.27 -18.35 -5.78
C ASP A 77 -22.76 -19.55 -4.96
N ALA A 78 -23.60 -20.05 -4.05
CA ALA A 78 -23.26 -21.22 -3.25
C ALA A 78 -22.94 -22.44 -4.14
N GLY A 79 -21.88 -23.17 -3.79
CA GLY A 79 -21.39 -24.32 -4.55
C GLY A 79 -20.24 -24.01 -5.51
N THR A 80 -19.93 -22.73 -5.76
CA THR A 80 -18.68 -22.37 -6.47
C THR A 80 -17.49 -22.48 -5.52
N THR A 81 -16.48 -23.25 -5.91
CA THR A 81 -15.16 -23.28 -5.28
C THR A 81 -14.09 -23.00 -6.34
N PRO A 82 -13.25 -21.97 -6.17
CA PRO A 82 -13.18 -21.04 -5.04
C PRO A 82 -14.38 -20.07 -4.99
N VAL A 83 -14.61 -19.45 -3.83
CA VAL A 83 -15.59 -18.36 -3.72
C VAL A 83 -14.95 -17.09 -4.23
N THR A 84 -15.58 -16.43 -5.20
CA THR A 84 -15.13 -15.13 -5.69
C THR A 84 -16.03 -14.03 -5.17
N LEU A 85 -15.46 -12.87 -4.88
CA LEU A 85 -16.21 -11.69 -4.47
C LEU A 85 -15.58 -10.43 -5.03
N THR A 86 -16.40 -9.41 -5.24
CA THR A 86 -15.93 -8.06 -5.59
C THR A 86 -16.28 -7.11 -4.46
N ALA A 87 -15.34 -6.24 -4.09
CA ALA A 87 -15.54 -5.25 -3.04
C ALA A 87 -14.72 -3.99 -3.31
N ALA A 88 -15.26 -2.83 -2.91
CA ALA A 88 -14.50 -1.60 -2.82
C ALA A 88 -13.89 -1.49 -1.41
N VAL A 89 -12.58 -1.34 -1.32
CA VAL A 89 -11.85 -1.13 -0.07
C VAL A 89 -11.37 0.30 -0.02
N THR A 90 -11.82 1.04 0.99
CA THR A 90 -11.44 2.44 1.20
C THR A 90 -10.21 2.53 2.09
N THR A 91 -9.14 3.14 1.60
CA THR A 91 -7.92 3.35 2.38
C THR A 91 -7.31 4.72 2.14
N ALA A 92 -6.43 5.14 3.04
CA ALA A 92 -5.69 6.39 2.93
C ALA A 92 -4.35 6.15 2.22
N PHE A 93 -3.95 7.08 1.37
CA PHE A 93 -2.67 7.11 0.69
C PHE A 93 -1.94 8.41 1.06
N ARG A 94 -0.66 8.31 1.38
CA ARG A 94 0.22 9.46 1.61
C ARG A 94 0.99 9.74 0.33
N PHE A 95 1.01 11.01 -0.06
CA PHE A 95 1.73 11.51 -1.21
C PHE A 95 2.72 12.58 -0.78
N GLU A 96 3.84 12.64 -1.48
CA GLU A 96 4.86 13.67 -1.31
C GLU A 96 5.19 14.31 -2.66
N LYS A 97 5.45 15.61 -2.68
CA LYS A 97 5.97 16.29 -3.86
C LYS A 97 7.46 15.98 -3.98
N ILE A 98 7.82 15.22 -5.01
CA ILE A 98 9.20 14.97 -5.37
C ILE A 98 9.60 15.83 -6.56
N GLU A 99 10.88 16.16 -6.63
CA GLU A 99 11.45 16.81 -7.80
C GLU A 99 11.67 15.75 -8.88
N ASP A 100 11.08 15.94 -10.06
CA ASP A 100 11.29 15.04 -11.17
C ASP A 100 12.62 15.36 -11.86
N GLU A 101 13.65 14.58 -11.57
CA GLU A 101 14.96 14.72 -12.23
C GLU A 101 14.90 14.39 -13.73
N LYS A 102 13.89 13.63 -14.17
CA LYS A 102 13.77 13.19 -15.58
C LYS A 102 13.17 14.25 -16.49
N SER A 103 12.56 15.32 -15.95
CA SER A 103 12.06 16.44 -16.74
C SER A 103 13.19 17.41 -17.12
N ALA A 104 14.24 16.91 -17.77
CA ALA A 104 15.38 17.72 -18.22
C ALA A 104 15.09 18.52 -19.52
N GLN A 105 13.83 18.54 -19.98
CA GLN A 105 13.43 19.31 -21.15
C GLN A 105 13.06 20.75 -20.76
N ALA A 106 14.09 21.60 -20.87
CA ALA A 106 14.05 23.04 -21.07
C ALA A 106 13.60 23.94 -19.90
N GLY A 107 14.57 24.37 -19.09
CA GLY A 107 14.55 25.70 -18.45
C GLY A 107 14.34 25.72 -16.95
N LEU A 108 15.43 25.91 -16.20
CA LEU A 108 15.64 26.39 -14.81
C LEU A 108 14.75 25.92 -13.63
N PHE A 109 13.57 25.34 -13.84
CA PHE A 109 12.64 24.97 -12.78
C PHE A 109 12.39 23.47 -12.78
N LYS A 110 12.76 22.81 -11.68
CA LYS A 110 12.44 21.40 -11.44
C LYS A 110 10.93 21.24 -11.33
N VAL A 111 10.33 20.40 -12.18
CA VAL A 111 8.91 20.09 -12.10
C VAL A 111 8.69 19.22 -10.86
N LYS A 112 7.83 19.68 -9.95
CA LYS A 112 7.42 18.89 -8.80
C LYS A 112 6.23 18.05 -9.20
N ARG A 113 6.30 16.74 -8.96
CA ARG A 113 5.16 15.83 -9.13
C ARG A 113 4.82 15.16 -7.81
N TRP A 114 3.55 14.82 -7.62
CA TRP A 114 3.14 13.97 -6.53
C TRP A 114 3.74 12.57 -6.70
N ARG A 115 4.10 11.92 -5.60
CA ARG A 115 4.48 10.51 -5.54
C ARG A 115 3.78 9.83 -4.39
N ALA A 116 3.08 8.72 -4.66
CA ALA A 116 2.52 7.90 -3.59
C ALA A 116 3.66 7.17 -2.86
N VAL A 117 3.84 7.51 -1.58
CA VAL A 117 4.94 6.98 -0.75
C VAL A 117 4.47 5.86 0.16
N GLU A 118 3.27 6.00 0.73
CA GLU A 118 2.71 5.05 1.69
C GLU A 118 1.21 4.87 1.48
N PHE A 119 0.68 3.75 1.97
CA PHE A 119 -0.75 3.52 2.11
C PHE A 119 -1.07 2.96 3.49
N ARG A 120 -2.29 3.20 3.96
CA ARG A 120 -2.76 2.73 5.25
C ARG A 120 -3.24 1.27 5.11
N ASN A 121 -2.75 0.38 5.95
CA ASN A 121 -3.18 -1.03 5.99
C ASN A 121 -3.90 -1.40 7.29
N GLY A 122 -4.05 -0.46 8.23
CA GLY A 122 -4.90 -0.61 9.42
C GLY A 122 -5.24 0.72 10.08
N ASP A 123 -5.82 0.71 11.28
CA ASP A 123 -6.22 1.98 11.92
C ASP A 123 -5.03 2.93 12.17
N ARG A 124 -3.83 2.44 12.47
CA ARG A 124 -2.65 3.31 12.67
C ARG A 124 -1.39 2.78 12.00
N SER A 125 -1.58 1.88 11.04
CA SER A 125 -0.50 1.20 10.36
C SER A 125 -0.39 1.71 8.92
N TRP A 126 0.82 2.09 8.56
CA TRP A 126 1.21 2.55 7.23
C TRP A 126 2.19 1.55 6.62
N GLU A 127 2.20 1.47 5.31
CA GLU A 127 3.09 0.61 4.55
C GLU A 127 3.68 1.38 3.38
N GLU A 128 4.99 1.24 3.18
CA GLU A 128 5.71 1.90 2.11
C GLU A 128 5.55 1.11 0.81
N PHE A 129 5.29 1.80 -0.31
CA PHE A 129 5.18 1.14 -1.61
C PHE A 129 6.47 0.43 -2.04
N ASP A 130 7.64 0.92 -1.63
CA ASP A 130 8.94 0.34 -2.00
C ASP A 130 9.19 -1.03 -1.34
N LEU A 131 8.55 -1.30 -0.20
CA LEU A 131 8.60 -2.63 0.41
C LEU A 131 7.83 -3.67 -0.42
N LEU A 132 6.76 -3.24 -1.11
CA LEU A 132 5.99 -4.11 -2.00
C LEU A 132 6.69 -4.36 -3.34
N ALA A 133 7.51 -3.43 -3.84
CA ALA A 133 8.18 -3.54 -5.14
C ALA A 133 9.06 -4.79 -5.26
N ALA A 134 9.61 -5.25 -4.14
CA ALA A 134 10.38 -6.48 -4.05
C ALA A 134 9.57 -7.74 -4.32
N ALA A 135 8.33 -7.75 -3.82
CA ALA A 135 7.46 -8.92 -3.84
C ALA A 135 6.58 -8.94 -5.09
N LEU A 136 6.13 -7.76 -5.53
CA LEU A 136 5.21 -7.60 -6.66
C LEU A 136 5.87 -7.17 -7.97
N GLY A 137 7.15 -6.81 -7.92
CA GLY A 137 7.89 -6.24 -9.05
C GLY A 137 7.79 -4.72 -9.11
N ALA A 138 8.94 -4.06 -9.36
CA ALA A 138 9.03 -2.60 -9.37
C ALA A 138 8.15 -1.95 -10.46
N GLU A 139 8.09 -2.54 -11.66
CA GLU A 139 7.28 -2.02 -12.76
C GLU A 139 5.80 -1.95 -12.39
N ARG A 140 5.28 -3.01 -11.77
CA ARG A 140 3.88 -3.08 -11.33
C ARG A 140 3.56 -2.01 -10.29
N ILE A 141 4.45 -1.83 -9.32
CA ILE A 141 4.31 -0.79 -8.29
C ILE A 141 4.37 0.61 -8.90
N GLU A 142 5.27 0.88 -9.85
CA GLU A 142 5.32 2.18 -10.51
C GLU A 142 4.08 2.45 -11.38
N ARG A 143 3.50 1.45 -12.04
CA ARG A 143 2.20 1.61 -12.74
C ARG A 143 1.08 1.98 -11.77
N ALA A 144 1.01 1.30 -10.61
CA ALA A 144 0.01 1.61 -9.59
C ALA A 144 0.19 3.02 -9.01
N ARG A 145 1.43 3.43 -8.73
CA ARG A 145 1.76 4.80 -8.31
C ARG A 145 1.34 5.83 -9.35
N ALA A 146 1.69 5.63 -10.62
CA ALA A 146 1.32 6.55 -11.70
C ALA A 146 -0.21 6.73 -11.82
N ALA A 147 -0.99 5.65 -11.69
CA ALA A 147 -2.45 5.73 -11.70
C ALA A 147 -3.00 6.56 -10.53
N LEU A 148 -2.44 6.40 -9.33
CA LEU A 148 -2.80 7.20 -8.14
C LEU A 148 -2.40 8.67 -8.28
N GLU A 149 -1.20 8.94 -8.79
CA GLU A 149 -0.67 10.30 -8.99
C GLU A 149 -1.47 11.08 -10.04
N MET A 150 -1.88 10.42 -11.14
CA MET A 150 -2.78 10.99 -12.12
C MET A 150 -4.14 11.33 -11.51
N LEU A 151 -4.76 10.38 -10.79
CA LEU A 151 -6.05 10.57 -10.14
C LEU A 151 -6.01 11.74 -9.13
N LEU A 152 -4.95 11.82 -8.33
CA LEU A 152 -4.73 12.89 -7.36
C LEU A 152 -4.63 14.26 -8.05
N THR A 153 -3.85 14.34 -9.14
CA THR A 153 -3.64 15.59 -9.88
C THR A 153 -4.94 16.08 -10.53
N GLU A 154 -5.73 15.18 -11.10
CA GLU A 154 -7.05 15.50 -11.67
C GLU A 154 -8.02 15.97 -10.58
N PHE A 155 -8.04 15.30 -9.42
CA PHE A 155 -8.92 15.68 -8.31
C PHE A 155 -8.54 17.01 -7.67
N GLU A 156 -7.25 17.29 -7.52
CA GLU A 156 -6.76 18.59 -7.04
C GLU A 156 -7.16 19.71 -8.02
N THR A 157 -7.06 19.46 -9.33
CA THR A 157 -7.52 20.39 -10.38
C THR A 157 -9.03 20.62 -10.28
N GLN A 158 -9.81 19.54 -10.14
CA GLN A 158 -11.26 19.62 -9.97
C GLN A 158 -11.66 20.41 -8.72
N GLN A 159 -10.99 20.23 -7.58
CA GLN A 159 -11.25 20.99 -6.35
C GLN A 159 -10.92 22.48 -6.46
N ARG A 160 -9.93 22.84 -7.29
CA ARG A 160 -9.59 24.25 -7.55
C ARG A 160 -10.61 24.92 -8.46
N GLU A 161 -11.11 24.20 -9.45
CA GLU A 161 -12.07 24.72 -10.43
C GLU A 161 -13.52 24.72 -9.92
N ARG A 162 -13.89 23.73 -9.10
CA ARG A 162 -15.27 23.53 -8.63
C ARG A 162 -15.36 23.80 -7.13
N LYS A 163 -16.45 24.45 -6.71
CA LYS A 163 -16.77 24.61 -5.27
C LYS A 163 -17.26 23.30 -4.61
N SER A 164 -17.51 22.24 -5.36
CA SER A 164 -18.01 20.95 -4.84
C SER A 164 -16.93 19.86 -4.85
N VAL A 165 -16.92 19.06 -3.78
CA VAL A 165 -16.01 17.92 -3.57
C VAL A 165 -16.73 16.62 -3.95
N GLU A 166 -17.08 16.49 -5.22
CA GLU A 166 -17.64 15.22 -5.73
C GLU A 166 -16.53 14.19 -5.92
N PRO A 167 -16.71 12.93 -5.48
CA PRO A 167 -15.73 11.87 -5.69
C PRO A 167 -15.37 11.69 -7.17
N LEU A 168 -14.07 11.51 -7.46
CA LEU A 168 -13.59 11.29 -8.82
C LEU A 168 -13.19 9.82 -9.01
N THR A 169 -13.69 9.20 -10.09
CA THR A 169 -13.44 7.78 -10.40
C THR A 169 -12.65 7.63 -11.70
N ARG A 170 -11.62 6.78 -11.67
CA ARG A 170 -10.81 6.34 -12.81
C ARG A 170 -10.51 4.85 -12.69
N GLY A 171 -11.07 4.05 -13.59
CA GLY A 171 -10.94 2.59 -13.53
C GLY A 171 -11.40 2.05 -12.16
N ALA A 172 -10.55 1.26 -11.52
CA ALA A 172 -10.79 0.67 -10.20
C ALA A 172 -10.57 1.65 -9.02
N LEU A 173 -10.23 2.91 -9.26
CA LEU A 173 -9.88 3.88 -8.22
C LEU A 173 -10.93 4.99 -8.13
N THR A 174 -11.36 5.30 -6.90
CA THR A 174 -12.24 6.44 -6.59
C THR A 174 -11.65 7.24 -5.45
N ILE A 175 -11.18 8.46 -5.72
CA ILE A 175 -10.77 9.39 -4.67
C ILE A 175 -11.99 10.11 -4.10
N LYS A 176 -12.15 10.03 -2.77
CA LYS A 176 -13.29 10.60 -2.03
C LYS A 176 -12.94 11.89 -1.34
N LEU A 177 -11.72 11.95 -0.81
CA LEU A 177 -11.24 13.07 0.00
C LEU A 177 -9.76 13.30 -0.30
N LEU A 178 -9.37 14.57 -0.30
CA LEU A 178 -7.98 15.01 -0.41
C LEU A 178 -7.73 16.10 0.63
N SER A 179 -6.68 15.92 1.42
CA SER A 179 -6.10 16.94 2.27
C SER A 179 -4.65 17.17 1.85
N ALA A 180 -4.34 18.34 1.30
CA ALA A 180 -3.00 18.69 0.84
C ALA A 180 -2.43 19.84 1.67
N GLN A 181 -1.20 19.70 2.16
CA GLN A 181 -0.48 20.72 2.92
C GLN A 181 0.98 20.80 2.44
N GLY A 182 1.29 21.86 1.69
CA GLY A 182 2.63 22.12 1.18
C GLY A 182 3.13 21.05 0.20
N SER A 183 4.09 20.25 0.65
CA SER A 183 4.72 19.14 -0.11
C SER A 183 4.17 17.76 0.27
N SER A 184 3.14 17.68 1.11
CA SER A 184 2.50 16.43 1.51
C SER A 184 1.01 16.45 1.23
N ALA A 185 0.43 15.29 0.93
CA ALA A 185 -1.01 15.12 0.81
C ALA A 185 -1.46 13.76 1.35
N LEU A 186 -2.69 13.72 1.85
CA LEU A 186 -3.40 12.53 2.29
C LEU A 186 -4.67 12.41 1.45
N ALA A 187 -4.82 11.29 0.73
CA ALA A 187 -6.03 11.01 -0.05
C ALA A 187 -6.75 9.77 0.50
N GLU A 188 -8.07 9.87 0.66
CA GLU A 188 -8.92 8.70 0.91
C GLU A 188 -9.41 8.17 -0.44
N VAL A 189 -8.98 6.96 -0.79
CA VAL A 189 -9.26 6.33 -2.08
C VAL A 189 -9.94 4.99 -1.84
N ALA A 190 -11.09 4.79 -2.49
CA ALA A 190 -11.71 3.47 -2.63
C ALA A 190 -11.13 2.76 -3.84
N VAL A 191 -10.62 1.55 -3.62
CA VAL A 191 -10.07 0.69 -4.66
C VAL A 191 -10.98 -0.51 -4.83
N GLU A 192 -11.43 -0.77 -6.05
CA GLU A 192 -12.20 -1.95 -6.39
C GLU A 192 -11.29 -3.16 -6.59
N PHE A 193 -11.56 -4.21 -5.82
CA PHE A 193 -10.82 -5.45 -5.82
C PHE A 193 -11.75 -6.63 -6.09
N SER A 194 -11.23 -7.64 -6.77
CA SER A 194 -11.80 -8.99 -6.74
C SER A 194 -10.98 -9.86 -5.80
N PHE A 195 -11.61 -10.76 -5.06
CA PHE A 195 -10.94 -11.64 -4.12
C PHE A 195 -11.33 -13.09 -4.40
N ARG A 196 -10.36 -13.98 -4.27
CA ARG A 196 -10.57 -15.43 -4.23
C ARG A 196 -10.42 -15.90 -2.79
N LEU A 197 -11.46 -16.56 -2.30
CA LEU A 197 -11.52 -17.06 -0.93
C LEU A 197 -11.61 -18.58 -0.94
N SER A 198 -10.92 -19.18 0.02
CA SER A 198 -10.97 -20.61 0.34
C SER A 198 -11.11 -20.80 1.85
N LYS A 199 -11.47 -22.01 2.28
CA LYS A 199 -11.44 -22.37 3.70
C LYS A 199 -10.07 -22.94 4.03
N ASP A 200 -9.49 -22.48 5.13
CA ASP A 200 -8.30 -23.11 5.70
C ASP A 200 -8.62 -24.50 6.28
N THR A 201 -7.60 -25.16 6.83
CA THR A 201 -7.72 -26.48 7.46
C THR A 201 -8.64 -26.49 8.68
N GLY A 202 -8.89 -25.33 9.30
CA GLY A 202 -9.85 -25.14 10.39
C GLY A 202 -11.27 -24.82 9.90
N GLY A 203 -11.51 -24.81 8.59
CA GLY A 203 -12.81 -24.47 8.00
C GLY A 203 -13.14 -22.97 8.02
N LYS A 204 -12.18 -22.11 8.39
CA LYS A 204 -12.33 -20.64 8.41
C LYS A 204 -12.02 -20.09 7.02
N TRP A 205 -12.85 -19.14 6.58
CA TRP A 205 -12.60 -18.42 5.34
C TRP A 205 -11.35 -17.54 5.43
N VAL A 206 -10.50 -17.66 4.42
CA VAL A 206 -9.31 -16.84 4.23
C VAL A 206 -9.27 -16.31 2.80
N VAL A 207 -8.67 -15.14 2.61
CA VAL A 207 -8.36 -14.63 1.27
C VAL A 207 -7.08 -15.30 0.80
N GLU A 208 -7.17 -15.98 -0.33
CA GLU A 208 -6.05 -16.66 -0.97
C GLU A 208 -5.33 -15.72 -1.93
N GLU A 209 -6.09 -14.89 -2.65
CA GLU A 209 -5.62 -14.09 -3.78
C GLU A 209 -6.50 -12.85 -3.95
N VAL A 210 -5.87 -11.72 -4.29
CA VAL A 210 -6.50 -10.42 -4.56
C VAL A 210 -6.22 -10.00 -6.00
N PHE A 211 -7.20 -9.40 -6.67
CA PHE A 211 -7.06 -8.87 -8.02
C PHE A 211 -7.43 -7.40 -8.05
N VAL A 212 -6.67 -6.61 -8.82
CA VAL A 212 -7.02 -5.24 -9.21
C VAL A 212 -7.18 -5.21 -10.72
N GLY A 213 -8.41 -5.03 -11.21
CA GLY A 213 -8.72 -5.33 -12.60
C GLY A 213 -8.40 -6.80 -12.91
N ASP A 214 -7.56 -7.03 -13.91
CA ASP A 214 -7.13 -8.38 -14.32
C ASP A 214 -5.79 -8.82 -13.68
N GLU A 215 -5.16 -7.96 -12.87
CA GLU A 215 -3.86 -8.28 -12.28
C GLU A 215 -3.99 -8.98 -10.91
N SER A 216 -3.49 -10.22 -10.85
CA SER A 216 -3.40 -11.08 -9.66
C SER A 216 -2.34 -10.65 -8.67
N SER A 217 -2.58 -10.70 -7.36
CA SER A 217 -1.55 -10.49 -6.32
C SER A 217 -0.53 -11.61 -6.26
N GLY A 218 -0.87 -12.79 -6.78
CA GLY A 218 -0.14 -14.03 -6.52
C GLY A 218 -0.39 -14.51 -5.09
N ASP A 219 0.52 -15.34 -4.59
CA ASP A 219 0.48 -15.86 -3.22
C ASP A 219 0.69 -14.72 -2.20
N LEU A 220 -0.40 -14.32 -1.54
CA LEU A 220 -0.39 -13.28 -0.50
C LEU A 220 0.50 -13.64 0.69
N ASN A 221 0.63 -14.92 1.03
CA ASN A 221 1.48 -15.34 2.13
C ASN A 221 2.96 -15.13 1.78
N ALA A 222 3.38 -15.57 0.59
CA ALA A 222 4.75 -15.36 0.11
C ALA A 222 5.08 -13.85 -0.03
N LEU A 223 4.11 -13.06 -0.50
CA LEU A 223 4.24 -11.60 -0.58
C LEU A 223 4.55 -10.99 0.79
N TRP A 224 3.72 -11.27 1.80
CA TRP A 224 3.90 -10.69 3.13
C TRP A 224 5.12 -11.23 3.88
N GLN A 225 5.52 -12.48 3.62
CA GLN A 225 6.80 -13.00 4.11
C GLN A 225 7.98 -12.20 3.54
N THR A 226 7.95 -11.85 2.25
CA THR A 226 8.98 -11.02 1.61
C THR A 226 9.04 -9.62 2.22
N VAL A 227 7.88 -8.97 2.41
CA VAL A 227 7.78 -7.66 3.07
C VAL A 227 8.34 -7.73 4.49
N ASN A 228 7.94 -8.73 5.28
CA ASN A 228 8.41 -8.89 6.66
C ASN A 228 9.91 -9.18 6.74
N SER A 229 10.48 -9.93 5.79
CA SER A 229 11.94 -10.14 5.73
C SER A 229 12.67 -8.82 5.57
N ARG A 230 12.22 -7.96 4.66
CA ARG A 230 12.81 -6.63 4.44
C ARG A 230 12.66 -5.70 5.65
N LYS A 231 11.49 -5.72 6.29
CA LYS A 231 11.28 -5.01 7.55
C LYS A 231 12.23 -5.50 8.65
N THR A 232 12.44 -6.81 8.74
CA THR A 232 13.41 -7.40 9.69
C THR A 232 14.83 -6.94 9.40
N GLU A 233 15.26 -6.91 8.14
CA GLU A 233 16.57 -6.40 7.73
C GLU A 233 16.73 -4.91 8.09
N ARG A 234 15.70 -4.10 7.82
CA ARG A 234 15.67 -2.67 8.20
C ARG A 234 15.76 -2.50 9.71
N ALA A 235 15.00 -3.26 10.49
CA ALA A 235 15.05 -3.22 11.95
C ALA A 235 16.46 -3.56 12.47
N ARG A 236 17.11 -4.59 11.91
CA ARG A 236 18.51 -4.91 12.25
C ARG A 236 19.47 -3.77 11.93
N ALA A 237 19.32 -3.13 10.77
CA ALA A 237 20.16 -2.00 10.39
C ALA A 237 19.94 -0.79 11.31
N GLU A 238 18.70 -0.49 11.66
CA GLU A 238 18.34 0.57 12.61
C GLU A 238 18.90 0.30 14.01
N LEU A 239 18.72 -0.92 14.54
CA LEU A 239 19.32 -1.33 15.82
C LEU A 239 20.85 -1.26 15.81
N ALA A 240 21.50 -1.56 14.67
CA ALA A 240 22.94 -1.42 14.54
C ALA A 240 23.41 0.04 14.66
N VAL A 241 22.64 1.00 14.13
CA VAL A 241 22.90 2.43 14.28
C VAL A 241 22.75 2.85 15.75
N VAL A 242 21.67 2.45 16.42
CA VAL A 242 21.44 2.79 17.84
C VAL A 242 22.52 2.18 18.74
N ARG A 243 22.92 0.93 18.46
CA ARG A 243 24.06 0.28 19.12
C ARG A 243 25.34 1.09 18.97
N ALA A 244 25.68 1.52 17.75
CA ALA A 244 26.88 2.31 17.51
C ALA A 244 26.86 3.64 18.29
N ALA A 245 25.69 4.28 18.38
CA ALA A 245 25.48 5.48 19.18
C ALA A 245 25.65 5.22 20.69
N LEU A 246 25.12 4.11 21.22
CA LEU A 246 25.34 3.69 22.61
C LEU A 246 26.80 3.42 22.95
N GLU A 247 27.56 2.82 22.02
CA GLU A 247 28.99 2.60 22.19
C GLU A 247 29.78 3.92 22.19
N ALA A 248 29.41 4.87 21.33
CA ALA A 248 30.00 6.20 21.35
C ALA A 248 29.67 6.94 22.65
N PHE A 249 28.42 6.87 23.12
CA PHE A 249 27.99 7.44 24.40
C PHE A 249 28.82 6.87 25.56
N ARG A 250 28.97 5.54 25.63
CA ARG A 250 29.76 4.87 26.68
C ARG A 250 31.22 5.27 26.64
N ARG A 251 31.85 5.37 25.45
CA ARG A 251 33.25 5.82 25.34
C ARG A 251 33.46 7.22 25.95
N THR A 252 32.49 8.10 25.80
CA THR A 252 32.56 9.48 26.33
C THR A 252 32.19 9.56 27.81
N ARG A 253 31.18 8.79 28.25
CA ARG A 253 30.59 8.93 29.60
C ARG A 253 31.08 7.88 30.61
N GLY A 254 31.63 6.77 30.13
CA GLY A 254 32.07 5.64 30.94
C GLY A 254 30.98 4.63 31.31
N PHE A 255 29.72 4.84 30.90
CA PHE A 255 28.57 3.96 31.19
C PHE A 255 27.52 4.02 30.06
N TYR A 256 26.65 3.01 29.95
CA TYR A 256 25.47 3.06 29.07
C TYR A 256 24.31 3.81 29.72
N VAL A 257 23.34 4.27 28.92
CA VAL A 257 22.16 4.98 29.43
C VAL A 257 21.36 4.07 30.36
N VAL A 258 21.21 4.45 31.63
CA VAL A 258 20.41 3.70 32.60
C VAL A 258 18.94 4.09 32.44
N ALA A 259 18.17 3.29 31.72
CA ALA A 259 16.76 3.50 31.48
C ALA A 259 16.08 2.20 31.05
N ASP A 260 14.76 2.16 31.16
CA ASP A 260 13.86 1.10 30.71
C ASP A 260 12.91 1.58 29.58
N SER A 261 13.23 2.73 28.97
CA SER A 261 12.43 3.37 27.93
C SER A 261 13.29 3.84 26.76
N ASP A 262 12.80 3.60 25.55
CA ASP A 262 13.40 4.06 24.30
C ASP A 262 13.35 5.58 24.17
N ALA A 263 12.30 6.24 24.70
CA ALA A 263 12.20 7.69 24.66
C ALA A 263 13.36 8.35 25.41
N VAL A 264 13.64 7.88 26.63
CA VAL A 264 14.76 8.35 27.45
C VAL A 264 16.09 8.05 26.76
N LEU A 265 16.25 6.85 26.20
CA LEU A 265 17.42 6.50 25.40
C LEU A 265 17.63 7.52 24.26
N MET A 266 16.60 7.79 23.47
CA MET A 266 16.70 8.65 22.30
C MET A 266 16.99 10.11 22.68
N ASP A 267 16.48 10.60 23.81
CA ASP A 267 16.81 11.94 24.30
C ASP A 267 18.30 12.08 24.64
N HIS A 268 18.93 11.02 25.19
CA HIS A 268 20.37 11.01 25.46
C HIS A 268 21.24 10.86 24.20
N LEU A 269 20.75 10.16 23.17
CA LEU A 269 21.51 9.91 21.94
C LEU A 269 21.32 11.00 20.89
N SER A 270 20.15 11.63 20.84
CA SER A 270 19.78 12.64 19.85
C SER A 270 20.74 13.83 19.87
N THR A 271 20.95 14.44 18.71
CA THR A 271 21.86 15.59 18.45
C THR A 271 23.36 15.31 18.55
N SER A 272 23.80 14.39 19.41
CA SER A 272 25.24 14.16 19.66
C SER A 272 25.79 12.84 19.11
N TYR A 273 24.97 11.79 19.06
CA TYR A 273 25.44 10.44 18.71
C TYR A 273 24.67 9.78 17.57
N ILE A 274 23.51 10.33 17.19
CA ILE A 274 22.70 9.83 16.07
C ILE A 274 22.24 10.99 15.19
N GLU A 275 22.43 10.84 13.88
CA GLU A 275 22.07 11.87 12.88
C GLU A 275 20.57 11.89 12.60
N ARG A 276 19.90 10.75 12.74
CA ARG A 276 18.46 10.60 12.50
C ARG A 276 17.78 9.99 13.73
N ILE A 277 16.60 10.49 14.06
CA ILE A 277 15.82 9.96 15.17
C ILE A 277 15.15 8.64 14.72
N ILE A 278 15.47 7.54 15.41
CA ILE A 278 14.89 6.20 15.18
C ILE A 278 14.07 5.83 16.41
N ARG A 279 12.78 6.20 16.43
CA ARG A 279 11.88 5.91 17.57
C ARG A 279 11.02 4.68 17.36
N LEU A 280 10.59 4.45 16.11
CA LEU A 280 9.68 3.37 15.77
C LEU A 280 10.40 2.35 14.90
N ASP A 281 10.06 1.09 15.11
CA ASP A 281 10.45 -0.02 14.25
C ASP A 281 9.65 -0.01 12.94
N PRO A 282 10.00 -0.88 11.97
CA PRO A 282 9.32 -0.96 10.68
C PRO A 282 7.85 -1.45 10.74
N TRP A 283 7.38 -1.90 11.90
CA TRP A 283 5.98 -2.22 12.18
C TRP A 283 5.28 -1.10 12.97
N HIS A 284 5.91 0.08 13.04
CA HIS A 284 5.41 1.30 13.69
C HIS A 284 5.19 1.14 15.20
N ARG A 285 6.00 0.31 15.86
CA ARG A 285 6.00 0.16 17.32
C ARG A 285 7.28 0.77 17.90
N PRO A 286 7.26 1.31 19.13
CA PRO A 286 8.49 1.72 19.79
C PRO A 286 9.46 0.55 19.91
N TYR A 287 10.75 0.80 19.68
CA TYR A 287 11.77 -0.17 20.07
C TYR A 287 11.74 -0.34 21.60
N ARG A 288 12.14 -1.50 22.11
CA ARG A 288 12.30 -1.73 23.55
C ARG A 288 13.76 -1.52 23.93
N TYR A 289 13.97 -0.87 25.07
CA TYR A 289 15.29 -0.62 25.65
C TYR A 289 15.30 -0.95 27.12
N ALA A 290 16.31 -1.68 27.56
CA ALA A 290 16.64 -1.85 28.97
C ALA A 290 18.15 -1.74 29.14
N GLY A 291 18.60 -0.71 29.85
CA GLY A 291 20.01 -0.39 30.06
C GLY A 291 20.38 -0.27 31.52
N THR A 292 21.55 -0.78 31.85
CA THR A 292 22.25 -0.55 33.13
C THR A 292 23.54 0.23 32.86
N ARG A 293 24.38 0.44 33.86
CA ARG A 293 25.67 1.12 33.64
C ARG A 293 26.60 0.33 32.72
N ASP A 294 26.51 -1.00 32.74
CA ASP A 294 27.50 -1.90 32.12
C ASP A 294 26.94 -2.77 30.98
N ALA A 295 25.62 -2.91 30.88
CA ALA A 295 24.95 -3.78 29.91
C ALA A 295 23.67 -3.13 29.36
N TYR A 296 23.22 -3.58 28.19
CA TYR A 296 21.93 -3.17 27.62
C TYR A 296 21.29 -4.26 26.75
N THR A 297 19.98 -4.12 26.55
CA THR A 297 19.20 -4.84 25.54
C THR A 297 18.40 -3.84 24.71
N LEU A 298 18.45 -3.98 23.38
CA LEU A 298 17.51 -3.38 22.43
C LEU A 298 16.77 -4.47 21.68
N SER A 299 15.47 -4.27 21.46
CA SER A 299 14.68 -5.20 20.64
C SER A 299 13.55 -4.52 19.88
N SER A 300 13.16 -5.14 18.76
CA SER A 300 11.86 -4.96 18.10
C SER A 300 11.08 -6.25 18.22
N ASP A 301 9.76 -6.14 18.46
CA ASP A 301 8.83 -7.27 18.63
C ASP A 301 8.41 -7.91 17.29
N GLY A 302 9.08 -7.54 16.20
CA GLY A 302 8.89 -8.17 14.90
C GLY A 302 7.48 -8.04 14.30
N PRO A 303 7.20 -8.82 13.25
CA PRO A 303 5.89 -8.88 12.60
C PRO A 303 4.70 -9.15 13.53
N ASP A 304 4.82 -10.08 14.48
CA ASP A 304 3.68 -10.49 15.30
C ASP A 304 3.38 -9.52 16.46
N GLY A 305 4.36 -8.71 16.83
CA GLY A 305 4.23 -7.69 17.87
C GLY A 305 4.14 -8.22 19.27
N LYS A 306 4.63 -9.44 19.50
CA LYS A 306 4.64 -10.07 20.81
C LYS A 306 6.08 -10.21 21.25
N GLU A 307 6.36 -9.70 22.45
CA GLU A 307 7.64 -9.91 23.07
C GLU A 307 7.96 -11.40 23.28
N GLY A 308 9.22 -11.76 23.05
CA GLY A 308 9.76 -13.07 23.42
C GLY A 308 9.45 -14.16 22.41
N THR A 309 9.08 -13.80 21.18
CA THR A 309 8.81 -14.72 20.09
C THR A 309 10.04 -14.90 19.20
N ALA A 310 9.95 -15.83 18.25
CA ALA A 310 11.06 -16.18 17.37
C ALA A 310 11.37 -15.10 16.31
N ASP A 311 10.45 -14.15 16.10
CA ASP A 311 10.59 -13.06 15.14
C ASP A 311 11.13 -11.77 15.75
N ASP A 312 11.38 -11.74 17.07
CA ASP A 312 12.05 -10.64 17.75
C ASP A 312 13.43 -10.36 17.14
N VAL A 313 13.71 -9.08 16.88
CA VAL A 313 15.02 -8.62 16.43
C VAL A 313 15.74 -8.00 17.61
N THR A 314 16.79 -8.67 18.11
CA THR A 314 17.49 -8.26 19.35
C THR A 314 18.93 -7.85 19.11
N ALA A 315 19.40 -6.86 19.86
CA ALA A 315 20.80 -6.48 19.99
C ALA A 315 21.13 -6.30 21.48
N ARG A 316 22.14 -7.00 21.99
CA ARG A 316 22.51 -6.98 23.41
C ARG A 316 24.01 -6.89 23.60
N ARG A 317 24.41 -6.34 24.75
CA ARG A 317 25.79 -6.36 25.22
C ARG A 317 25.84 -6.51 26.73
#